data_AF-A0A1C5V2E9-F1
#
_entry.id   AF-A0A1C5V2E9-F1
#
_cell.length_a   1.000
_cell.length_b   1.000
_cell.length_c   1.000
_cell.angle_alpha   90.00
_cell.angle_beta   90.00
_cell.angle_gamma   90.00
#
_symmetry.space_group_name_H-M   'P 1'
#
loop_
_entity.id
_entity.type
_entity.pdbx_description
1 polymer ?
#
loop_
_entity_poly.entity_id
_entity_poly.type
_entity_poly.pdbx_seq_one_letter_code
_entity_poly.pdbx_strand_id
1 'polypeptide(L)'
;MKKLIFFGVLGLFILASCNSTVTHTHNEHDHEAEGHNHATEDHDHSAHGNESGEGHSHETADSHLETVEAHSDEIILPKVKAEAAGVKASIIEPAPFQQVIKTSGQVLAAQGDESVAVATVAGVVSFRGKVTEGMSVGSGTPLVTISSNNIADGDPVQRARIAYEVSKKEYERMKALVKNKIVSDKEFAQAEQNYENARISYEALSKNHSAIGQNITAPIAGYVKSILVKEGDYVTIGQPLVSVTQNRRLFLRAEVSEKYYPYLHTISSANFQTPYNNKVYELQALNGKLLSFGKTAGDNSFYVPVTFEFDNKGEVIPGSFVEVFLLSSPMENVISLPRTALTEEQGIYFVYLQLDEEGYKKQEVTVGADNGKNVQILSGVKAGDRVVTEGAYQVRLASASNAIPAHSHEH
;
A
#
# COMPACT_ATOMS: atom_id res chain seq x y z
N MET A 1 -25.99 -53.03 41.68
CA MET A 1 -26.33 -52.99 40.23
C MET A 1 -25.13 -52.33 39.56
N LYS A 2 -24.07 -52.95 39.02
CA LYS A 2 -23.79 -54.10 38.13
C LYS A 2 -24.25 -53.90 36.66
N LYS A 3 -23.22 -53.74 35.80
CA LYS A 3 -23.05 -54.17 34.38
C LYS A 3 -23.22 -53.07 33.30
N LEU A 4 -22.42 -52.96 32.21
CA LEU A 4 -21.21 -53.66 31.67
C LEU A 4 -20.85 -53.07 30.27
N ILE A 5 -19.57 -53.25 29.82
CA ILE A 5 -19.07 -53.59 28.44
C ILE A 5 -18.99 -52.45 27.38
N PHE A 6 -18.01 -52.29 26.46
CA PHE A 6 -16.67 -52.85 26.02
C PHE A 6 -16.08 -51.78 25.04
N PHE A 7 -14.79 -51.41 25.02
CA PHE A 7 -13.61 -52.00 24.35
C PHE A 7 -13.61 -52.16 22.81
N GLY A 8 -12.58 -51.56 22.15
CA GLY A 8 -12.03 -51.93 20.83
C GLY A 8 -11.70 -50.71 19.94
N VAL A 9 -10.61 -50.60 19.18
CA VAL A 9 -9.45 -51.46 18.86
C VAL A 9 -8.31 -50.55 18.38
N LEU A 10 -7.09 -50.90 18.78
CA LEU A 10 -5.78 -50.39 18.38
C LEU A 10 -5.40 -50.88 16.97
N GLY A 11 -5.04 -49.97 16.06
CA GLY A 11 -4.55 -50.29 14.71
C GLY A 11 -3.13 -49.79 14.50
N LEU A 12 -2.17 -50.71 14.59
CA LEU A 12 -0.74 -50.55 14.31
C LEU A 12 -0.51 -50.80 12.79
N PHE A 13 0.21 -49.91 12.10
CA PHE A 13 0.78 -50.21 10.77
C PHE A 13 2.25 -49.78 10.73
N ILE A 14 3.14 -50.78 10.66
CA ILE A 14 4.55 -50.68 10.29
C ILE A 14 4.74 -51.61 9.09
N LEU A 15 5.27 -51.10 7.99
CA LEU A 15 6.13 -51.76 6.98
C LEU A 15 6.67 -50.60 6.09
N ALA A 16 7.93 -50.17 6.21
CA ALA A 16 9.17 -50.76 5.69
C ALA A 16 9.33 -50.70 4.15
N SER A 17 10.24 -49.81 3.74
CA SER A 17 11.28 -49.93 2.70
C SER A 17 10.91 -50.04 1.21
N CYS A 18 11.41 -49.10 0.39
CA CYS A 18 12.44 -49.43 -0.60
C CYS A 18 13.15 -48.19 -1.18
N ASN A 19 14.42 -48.44 -1.46
CA ASN A 19 15.53 -47.57 -1.86
C ASN A 19 15.46 -47.16 -3.35
N SER A 20 15.99 -45.99 -3.72
CA SER A 20 16.63 -45.78 -5.03
C SER A 20 17.72 -44.72 -4.95
N THR A 21 18.94 -45.20 -5.17
CA THR A 21 20.20 -44.50 -5.43
C THR A 21 20.19 -43.87 -6.82
N VAL A 22 20.65 -42.62 -6.96
CA VAL A 22 21.48 -42.17 -8.11
C VAL A 22 22.54 -41.19 -7.60
N THR A 23 23.77 -41.48 -7.99
CA THR A 23 25.03 -40.81 -7.66
C THR A 23 25.44 -39.76 -8.71
N HIS A 24 26.02 -38.67 -8.18
CA HIS A 24 27.11 -37.79 -8.68
C HIS A 24 27.01 -37.14 -10.08
N THR A 25 27.21 -35.81 -10.12
CA THR A 25 28.49 -35.22 -10.59
C THR A 25 28.67 -33.77 -10.11
N HIS A 26 29.90 -33.47 -9.68
CA HIS A 26 30.46 -32.14 -9.40
C HIS A 26 30.64 -31.33 -10.68
N ASN A 27 30.61 -30.00 -10.57
CA ASN A 27 31.59 -29.16 -11.27
C ASN A 27 31.71 -27.78 -10.59
N GLU A 28 32.70 -27.66 -9.72
CA GLU A 28 33.39 -26.41 -9.40
C GLU A 28 34.26 -26.04 -10.60
N HIS A 29 34.34 -24.75 -10.93
CA HIS A 29 35.38 -24.21 -11.80
C HIS A 29 35.92 -22.93 -11.18
N ASP A 30 36.98 -23.11 -10.41
CA ASP A 30 38.02 -22.10 -10.19
C ASP A 30 38.94 -22.08 -11.40
N HIS A 31 39.33 -20.88 -11.84
CA HIS A 31 40.52 -20.67 -12.65
C HIS A 31 41.23 -19.40 -12.16
N GLU A 32 42.30 -19.60 -11.39
CA GLU A 32 43.43 -18.68 -11.32
C GLU A 32 44.56 -19.15 -12.24
N ALA A 33 45.40 -18.18 -12.60
CA ALA A 33 46.75 -18.25 -13.16
C ALA A 33 46.90 -18.31 -14.69
N GLU A 34 47.24 -17.16 -15.27
CA GLU A 34 48.46 -17.07 -16.08
C GLU A 34 49.33 -15.91 -15.59
N GLY A 35 50.56 -16.25 -15.23
CA GLY A 35 51.58 -15.31 -14.82
C GLY A 35 52.44 -14.87 -16.00
N HIS A 36 53.00 -13.66 -15.88
CA HIS A 36 54.23 -13.31 -16.58
C HIS A 36 55.21 -12.69 -15.58
N ASN A 37 56.23 -13.49 -15.27
CA ASN A 37 57.51 -13.01 -14.77
C ASN A 37 58.26 -12.31 -15.90
N HIS A 38 58.88 -11.16 -15.62
CA HIS A 38 60.28 -10.96 -15.97
C HIS A 38 60.93 -10.05 -14.93
N ALA A 39 62.02 -10.57 -14.39
CA ALA A 39 62.86 -9.94 -13.41
C ALA A 39 64.03 -9.22 -14.09
N THR A 40 64.52 -8.20 -13.38
CA THR A 40 65.90 -7.65 -13.35
C THR A 40 66.48 -7.04 -14.63
N GLU A 41 66.83 -5.75 -14.55
CA GLU A 41 68.24 -5.32 -14.51
C GLU A 41 68.36 -3.91 -13.91
N ASP A 42 69.21 -3.81 -12.88
CA ASP A 42 69.71 -2.59 -12.23
C ASP A 42 70.87 -1.97 -13.05
N HIS A 43 71.29 -0.76 -12.62
CA HIS A 43 72.54 -0.01 -12.93
C HIS A 43 72.43 1.03 -14.06
N ASP A 44 72.98 2.25 -13.96
CA ASP A 44 73.55 3.04 -12.87
C ASP A 44 73.88 4.47 -13.43
N HIS A 45 74.18 5.39 -12.51
CA HIS A 45 75.11 6.52 -12.68
C HIS A 45 74.80 7.73 -13.61
N SER A 46 74.34 8.79 -12.93
CA SER A 46 75.06 10.04 -12.64
C SER A 46 75.56 11.00 -13.74
N ALA A 47 75.13 12.25 -13.55
CA ALA A 47 75.90 13.51 -13.49
C ALA A 47 76.30 14.25 -14.79
N HIS A 48 75.97 15.55 -14.79
CA HIS A 48 76.66 16.78 -15.26
C HIS A 48 75.54 17.80 -15.59
N GLY A 49 75.46 19.03 -15.09
CA GLY A 49 76.47 19.96 -14.57
C GLY A 49 76.59 21.16 -15.52
N ASN A 50 75.88 22.26 -15.24
CA ASN A 50 76.21 23.69 -15.44
C ASN A 50 74.91 24.53 -15.49
N GLU A 51 74.65 25.57 -14.69
CA GLU A 51 75.34 26.83 -14.33
C GLU A 51 74.83 28.05 -15.13
N SER A 52 74.35 29.07 -14.40
CA SER A 52 74.12 30.49 -14.76
C SER A 52 73.06 30.80 -15.83
N GLY A 53 72.26 31.88 -15.80
CA GLY A 53 72.29 33.16 -15.09
C GLY A 53 71.36 34.14 -15.86
N GLU A 54 71.01 35.28 -15.25
CA GLU A 54 70.15 36.36 -15.77
C GLU A 54 68.63 36.06 -15.89
N GLY A 55 67.69 36.70 -15.19
CA GLY A 55 67.69 38.01 -14.53
C GLY A 55 66.76 38.96 -15.27
N HIS A 56 65.49 39.08 -14.87
CA HIS A 56 64.68 40.29 -15.10
C HIS A 56 63.61 40.43 -14.02
N SER A 57 63.85 41.40 -13.14
CA SER A 57 62.88 42.09 -12.31
C SER A 57 61.98 42.98 -13.18
N HIS A 58 60.67 42.91 -13.00
CA HIS A 58 59.83 44.09 -13.11
C HIS A 58 58.76 44.07 -12.03
N GLU A 59 58.79 45.13 -11.24
CA GLU A 59 57.91 45.43 -10.13
C GLU A 59 56.55 45.99 -10.61
N THR A 60 55.55 45.67 -9.79
CA THR A 60 54.31 46.42 -9.46
C THR A 60 53.22 46.58 -10.52
N ALA A 61 52.06 45.99 -10.21
CA ALA A 61 50.83 46.77 -10.02
C ALA A 61 49.90 46.03 -9.07
N ASP A 62 49.63 46.69 -7.93
CA ASP A 62 48.59 46.36 -6.97
C ASP A 62 47.26 46.04 -7.64
N SER A 63 46.72 44.88 -7.32
CA SER A 63 45.27 44.74 -7.17
C SER A 63 45.04 43.95 -5.88
N HIS A 64 44.51 44.66 -4.89
CA HIS A 64 43.93 44.10 -3.68
C HIS A 64 42.82 43.12 -4.10
N LEU A 65 43.18 41.86 -4.28
CA LEU A 65 42.27 40.75 -4.09
C LEU A 65 42.26 40.50 -2.60
N GLU A 66 41.18 40.92 -1.95
CA GLU A 66 40.80 40.36 -0.66
C GLU A 66 40.81 38.84 -0.82
N THR A 67 41.79 38.20 -0.18
CA THR A 67 41.79 36.76 0.03
C THR A 67 40.60 36.45 0.92
N VAL A 68 39.45 36.19 0.30
CA VAL A 68 38.41 35.37 0.89
C VAL A 68 39.11 34.05 1.20
N GLU A 69 39.30 33.73 2.48
CA GLU A 69 39.67 32.39 2.90
C GLU A 69 38.64 31.44 2.29
N ALA A 70 38.98 30.80 1.18
CA ALA A 70 38.18 29.76 0.59
C ALA A 70 38.10 28.63 1.63
N HIS A 71 36.98 28.56 2.34
CA HIS A 71 36.66 27.39 3.13
C HIS A 71 36.63 26.21 2.16
N SER A 72 37.55 25.26 2.30
CA SER A 72 37.77 24.12 1.41
C SER A 72 36.56 23.19 1.21
N ASP A 73 35.45 23.48 1.89
CA ASP A 73 34.22 22.68 1.95
C ASP A 73 32.99 23.44 1.39
N GLU A 74 33.21 24.58 0.73
CA GLU A 74 32.14 25.40 0.15
C GLU A 74 31.71 24.90 -1.23
N ILE A 75 30.40 24.70 -1.38
CA ILE A 75 29.73 24.23 -2.57
C ILE A 75 29.08 25.44 -3.24
N ILE A 76 29.55 25.80 -4.43
CA ILE A 76 29.00 26.93 -5.18
C ILE A 76 27.94 26.42 -6.16
N LEU A 77 26.69 26.85 -5.97
CA LEU A 77 25.58 26.60 -6.89
C LEU A 77 24.87 27.93 -7.18
N PRO A 78 25.08 28.52 -8.38
CA PRO A 78 24.50 29.79 -8.74
C PRO A 78 22.98 29.81 -8.57
N LYS A 79 22.45 30.95 -8.09
CA LYS A 79 21.04 31.09 -7.69
C LYS A 79 20.06 30.62 -8.77
N VAL A 80 20.28 31.01 -10.03
CA VAL A 80 19.43 30.62 -11.16
C VAL A 80 19.41 29.10 -11.36
N LYS A 81 20.54 28.42 -11.15
CA LYS A 81 20.62 26.95 -11.23
C LYS A 81 19.97 26.29 -10.02
N ALA A 82 20.16 26.84 -8.82
CA ALA A 82 19.51 26.35 -7.60
C ALA A 82 17.99 26.43 -7.72
N GLU A 83 17.45 27.57 -8.17
CA GLU A 83 16.01 27.77 -8.40
C GLU A 83 15.47 26.83 -9.49
N ALA A 84 16.16 26.71 -10.63
CA ALA A 84 15.77 25.79 -11.69
C ALA A 84 15.80 24.31 -11.25
N ALA A 85 16.68 23.98 -10.30
CA ALA A 85 16.79 22.65 -9.69
C ALA A 85 15.79 22.41 -8.55
N GLY A 86 14.95 23.40 -8.21
CA GLY A 86 13.96 23.31 -7.13
C GLY A 86 14.55 23.33 -5.73
N VAL A 87 15.76 23.88 -5.55
CA VAL A 87 16.40 24.00 -4.24
C VAL A 87 15.67 25.07 -3.43
N LYS A 88 15.25 24.72 -2.22
CA LYS A 88 14.68 25.67 -1.26
C LYS A 88 15.39 25.54 0.06
N ALA A 89 15.71 26.67 0.68
CA ALA A 89 16.26 26.72 2.02
C ALA A 89 15.40 27.56 2.96
N SER A 90 15.30 27.11 4.21
CA SER A 90 14.48 27.74 5.25
C SER A 90 15.35 28.00 6.48
N ILE A 91 15.04 29.09 7.19
CA ILE A 91 15.63 29.34 8.52
C ILE A 91 15.00 28.34 9.49
N ILE A 92 15.83 27.63 10.24
CA ILE A 92 15.40 26.57 11.11
C ILE A 92 15.13 27.12 12.50
N GLU A 93 13.94 26.86 13.00
CA GLU A 93 13.52 27.24 14.34
C GLU A 93 13.09 25.99 15.12
N PRO A 94 13.29 25.96 16.45
CA PRO A 94 12.76 24.89 17.29
C PRO A 94 11.23 24.83 17.17
N ALA A 95 10.69 23.64 16.97
CA ALA A 95 9.26 23.41 16.85
C ALA A 95 8.81 22.21 17.71
N PRO A 96 7.51 22.10 18.01
CA PRO A 96 6.97 20.88 18.60
C PRO A 96 7.22 19.67 17.70
N PHE A 97 7.68 18.58 18.30
CA PHE A 97 7.86 17.28 17.67
C PHE A 97 7.18 16.21 18.51
N GLN A 98 7.22 14.95 18.09
CA GLN A 98 6.65 13.84 18.84
C GLN A 98 7.66 12.71 18.96
N GLN A 99 7.64 12.01 20.08
CA GLN A 99 8.36 10.74 20.17
C GLN A 99 7.79 9.78 19.12
N VAL A 100 8.68 9.04 18.47
CA VAL A 100 8.30 8.10 17.42
C VAL A 100 8.71 6.69 17.77
N ILE A 101 7.76 5.77 17.69
CA ILE A 101 8.04 4.34 17.69
C ILE A 101 7.93 3.85 16.24
N LYS A 102 9.08 3.59 15.64
CA LYS A 102 9.18 3.04 14.29
C LYS A 102 8.91 1.53 14.32
N THR A 103 7.99 1.07 13.47
CA THR A 103 7.63 -0.35 13.34
C THR A 103 7.07 -0.68 11.96
N SER A 104 6.65 -1.92 11.74
CA SER A 104 5.90 -2.35 10.56
C SER A 104 4.43 -2.60 10.90
N GLY A 105 3.60 -2.63 9.87
CA GLY A 105 2.19 -2.93 10.00
C GLY A 105 1.56 -3.37 8.68
N GLN A 106 0.27 -3.63 8.74
CA GLN A 106 -0.54 -3.97 7.58
C GLN A 106 -1.77 -3.08 7.52
N VAL A 107 -2.12 -2.65 6.31
CA VAL A 107 -3.40 -1.99 6.05
C VAL A 107 -4.46 -3.07 5.81
N LEU A 108 -5.58 -3.03 6.52
CA LEU A 108 -6.68 -3.99 6.42
C LEU A 108 -7.95 -3.28 5.95
N ALA A 109 -8.84 -4.02 5.31
CA ALA A 109 -10.17 -3.48 4.99
C ALA A 109 -10.97 -3.28 6.30
N ALA A 110 -11.63 -2.13 6.44
CA ALA A 110 -12.57 -1.95 7.53
C ALA A 110 -13.83 -2.80 7.31
N GLN A 111 -14.49 -3.21 8.40
CA GLN A 111 -15.74 -3.95 8.31
C GLN A 111 -16.86 -3.04 7.78
N GLY A 112 -17.73 -3.58 6.93
CA GLY A 112 -18.93 -2.90 6.45
C GLY A 112 -18.79 -2.13 5.13
N ASP A 113 -17.59 -2.02 4.56
CA ASP A 113 -17.35 -1.42 3.23
C ASP A 113 -17.35 -2.45 2.09
N GLU A 114 -17.64 -3.71 2.41
CA GLU A 114 -17.73 -4.84 1.47
C GLU A 114 -19.17 -5.36 1.43
N SER A 115 -19.64 -5.68 0.22
CA SER A 115 -20.95 -6.28 0.00
C SER A 115 -20.85 -7.36 -1.06
N VAL A 116 -21.58 -8.46 -0.84
CA VAL A 116 -21.49 -9.66 -1.66
C VAL A 116 -22.77 -9.79 -2.48
N ALA A 117 -22.61 -9.86 -3.80
CA ALA A 117 -23.68 -10.24 -4.71
C ALA A 117 -23.89 -11.76 -4.61
N VAL A 118 -25.11 -12.18 -4.31
CA VAL A 118 -25.50 -13.58 -4.14
C VAL A 118 -26.45 -14.03 -5.23
N ALA A 119 -26.48 -15.33 -5.51
CA ALA A 119 -27.45 -15.93 -6.42
C ALA A 119 -28.87 -15.82 -5.87
N THR A 120 -29.78 -15.24 -6.65
CA THR A 120 -31.21 -15.15 -6.29
C THR A 120 -32.04 -16.29 -6.87
N VAL A 121 -31.48 -17.04 -7.82
CA VAL A 121 -32.08 -18.22 -8.47
C VAL A 121 -30.99 -19.29 -8.60
N ALA A 122 -31.41 -20.56 -8.65
CA ALA A 122 -30.49 -21.63 -9.00
C ALA A 122 -30.28 -21.70 -10.52
N GLY A 123 -29.08 -22.10 -10.95
CA GLY A 123 -28.78 -22.29 -12.37
C GLY A 123 -27.32 -22.13 -12.73
N VAL A 124 -27.06 -22.03 -14.03
CA VAL A 124 -25.71 -21.98 -14.58
C VAL A 124 -25.26 -20.53 -14.74
N VAL A 125 -24.07 -20.22 -14.24
CA VAL A 125 -23.42 -18.92 -14.29
C VAL A 125 -22.94 -18.59 -15.70
N SER A 126 -23.21 -17.37 -16.15
CA SER A 126 -22.61 -16.79 -17.34
C SER A 126 -22.28 -15.30 -17.14
N PHE A 127 -21.08 -14.89 -17.51
CA PHE A 127 -20.60 -13.52 -17.44
C PHE A 127 -20.93 -12.76 -18.72
N ARG A 128 -21.60 -11.60 -18.58
CA ARG A 128 -21.78 -10.67 -19.70
C ARG A 128 -20.56 -9.76 -19.79
N GLY A 129 -19.64 -10.10 -20.68
CA GLY A 129 -18.40 -9.35 -20.85
C GLY A 129 -17.33 -9.69 -19.81
N LYS A 130 -16.27 -8.90 -19.76
CA LYS A 130 -15.12 -9.16 -18.88
C LYS A 130 -15.38 -8.54 -17.51
N VAL A 131 -15.99 -9.30 -16.60
CA VAL A 131 -15.95 -8.98 -15.18
C VAL A 131 -14.61 -9.47 -14.64
N THR A 132 -13.79 -8.55 -14.14
CA THR A 132 -12.47 -8.86 -13.60
C THR A 132 -12.31 -8.23 -12.23
N GLU A 133 -11.45 -8.81 -11.39
CA GLU A 133 -11.04 -8.19 -10.13
C GLU A 133 -10.40 -6.83 -10.39
N GLY A 134 -10.66 -5.87 -9.51
CA GLY A 134 -10.26 -4.46 -9.66
C GLY A 134 -11.15 -3.63 -10.58
N MET A 135 -12.12 -4.23 -11.30
CA MET A 135 -13.05 -3.47 -12.13
C MET A 135 -13.94 -2.56 -11.29
N SER A 136 -14.04 -1.28 -11.67
CA SER A 136 -14.98 -0.33 -11.03
C SER A 136 -16.41 -0.60 -11.47
N VAL A 137 -17.34 -0.59 -10.51
CA VAL A 137 -18.76 -0.89 -10.72
C VAL A 137 -19.64 0.12 -10.00
N GLY A 138 -20.76 0.49 -10.61
CA GLY A 138 -21.81 1.26 -9.95
C GLY A 138 -22.80 0.34 -9.22
N SER A 139 -23.59 0.88 -8.30
CA SER A 139 -24.72 0.13 -7.74
C SER A 139 -25.71 -0.20 -8.88
N GLY A 140 -26.16 -1.45 -8.94
CA GLY A 140 -27.03 -1.94 -10.01
C GLY A 140 -26.31 -2.36 -11.30
N THR A 141 -24.98 -2.18 -11.41
CA THR A 141 -24.23 -2.68 -12.57
C THR A 141 -24.36 -4.21 -12.68
N PRO A 142 -24.77 -4.78 -13.83
CA PRO A 142 -24.83 -6.23 -14.03
C PRO A 142 -23.45 -6.87 -13.91
N LEU A 143 -23.34 -7.93 -13.10
CA LEU A 143 -22.09 -8.68 -12.89
C LEU A 143 -22.18 -10.07 -13.50
N VAL A 144 -23.25 -10.80 -13.18
CA VAL A 144 -23.42 -12.21 -13.57
C VAL A 144 -24.84 -12.42 -14.08
N THR A 145 -25.01 -13.28 -15.08
CA THR A 145 -26.33 -13.82 -15.46
C THR A 145 -26.41 -15.26 -14.99
N ILE A 146 -27.52 -15.65 -14.36
CA ILE A 146 -27.81 -17.04 -14.02
C ILE A 146 -28.90 -17.54 -14.95
N SER A 147 -28.58 -18.55 -15.75
CA SER A 147 -29.56 -19.22 -16.60
C SER A 147 -30.18 -20.38 -15.84
N SER A 148 -31.50 -20.32 -15.64
CA SER A 148 -32.28 -21.42 -15.07
C SER A 148 -32.84 -22.37 -16.14
N ASN A 149 -32.40 -22.24 -17.40
CA ASN A 149 -32.85 -23.10 -18.50
C ASN A 149 -32.36 -24.54 -18.26
N ASN A 150 -33.24 -25.51 -18.52
CA ASN A 150 -32.97 -26.95 -18.38
C ASN A 150 -32.67 -27.47 -16.96
N ILE A 151 -33.03 -26.72 -15.91
CA ILE A 151 -33.06 -27.27 -14.55
C ILE A 151 -34.27 -28.22 -14.41
N ALA A 152 -34.11 -29.32 -13.67
CA ALA A 152 -35.17 -30.32 -13.44
C ALA A 152 -36.48 -29.71 -12.91
N ASP A 153 -36.40 -28.64 -12.13
CA ASP A 153 -37.55 -27.92 -11.55
C ASP A 153 -38.17 -26.86 -12.48
N GLY A 154 -37.58 -26.60 -13.65
CA GLY A 154 -38.01 -25.56 -14.59
C GLY A 154 -37.67 -24.13 -14.14
N ASP A 155 -37.81 -23.16 -15.05
CA ASP A 155 -37.54 -21.74 -14.75
C ASP A 155 -38.54 -21.19 -13.71
N PRO A 156 -38.09 -20.78 -12.51
CA PRO A 156 -38.96 -20.21 -11.48
C PRO A 156 -39.79 -19.02 -11.97
N VAL A 157 -39.24 -18.19 -12.86
CA VAL A 157 -39.93 -17.01 -13.39
C VAL A 157 -41.05 -17.41 -14.33
N GLN A 158 -40.85 -18.43 -15.18
CA GLN A 158 -41.91 -18.94 -16.05
C GLN A 158 -43.03 -19.60 -15.24
N ARG A 159 -42.70 -20.37 -14.20
CA ARG A 159 -43.72 -20.95 -13.31
C ARG A 159 -44.55 -19.88 -12.62
N ALA A 160 -43.90 -18.85 -12.07
CA ALA A 160 -44.59 -17.74 -11.43
C ALA A 160 -45.46 -16.94 -12.43
N ARG A 161 -44.97 -16.76 -13.67
CA ARG A 161 -45.74 -16.13 -14.76
C ARG A 161 -47.01 -16.91 -15.08
N ILE A 162 -46.91 -18.23 -15.26
CA ILE A 162 -48.05 -19.09 -15.56
C ILE A 162 -49.08 -19.03 -14.42
N ALA A 163 -48.64 -19.13 -13.16
CA ALA A 163 -49.51 -19.01 -11.99
C ALA A 163 -50.22 -17.64 -11.91
N TYR A 164 -49.50 -16.56 -12.21
CA TYR A 164 -50.06 -15.21 -12.31
C TYR A 164 -51.10 -15.10 -13.43
N GLU A 165 -50.80 -15.59 -14.64
CA GLU A 165 -51.73 -15.52 -15.78
C GLU A 165 -53.02 -16.34 -15.53
N VAL A 166 -52.91 -17.51 -14.89
CA VAL A 166 -54.05 -18.36 -14.53
C VAL A 166 -54.91 -17.67 -13.45
N SER A 167 -54.29 -17.22 -12.36
CA SER A 167 -55.02 -16.56 -11.26
C SER A 167 -55.65 -15.23 -11.69
N LYS A 168 -55.00 -14.48 -12.60
CA LYS A 168 -55.55 -13.25 -13.18
C LYS A 168 -56.85 -13.51 -13.95
N LYS A 169 -56.85 -14.51 -14.84
CA LYS A 169 -58.06 -14.90 -15.60
C LYS A 169 -59.19 -15.32 -14.68
N GLU A 170 -58.87 -16.05 -13.61
CA GLU A 170 -59.87 -16.49 -12.63
C GLU A 170 -60.43 -15.32 -11.82
N TYR A 171 -59.58 -14.40 -11.36
CA TYR A 171 -60.02 -13.17 -10.70
C TYR A 171 -60.94 -12.34 -11.60
N GLU A 172 -60.57 -12.12 -12.86
CA GLU A 172 -61.38 -11.37 -13.83
C GLU A 172 -62.73 -12.05 -14.07
N ARG A 173 -62.75 -13.38 -14.16
CA ARG A 173 -63.99 -14.18 -14.28
C ARG A 173 -64.87 -14.04 -13.04
N MET A 174 -64.32 -14.23 -11.83
CA MET A 174 -65.06 -14.10 -10.57
C MET A 174 -65.59 -12.67 -10.36
N LYS A 175 -64.81 -11.65 -10.75
CA LYS A 175 -65.22 -10.24 -10.70
C LYS A 175 -66.47 -9.97 -11.55
N ALA A 176 -66.57 -10.59 -12.73
CA ALA A 176 -67.75 -10.48 -13.58
C ALA A 176 -68.96 -11.22 -13.00
N LEU A 177 -68.75 -12.40 -12.41
CA LEU A 177 -69.84 -13.22 -11.85
C LEU A 177 -70.39 -12.66 -10.53
N VAL A 178 -69.54 -12.11 -9.64
CA VAL A 178 -69.98 -11.54 -8.35
C VAL A 178 -70.84 -10.29 -8.55
N LYS A 179 -70.53 -9.48 -9.57
CA LYS A 179 -71.35 -8.32 -9.98
C LYS A 179 -72.78 -8.73 -10.34
N ASN A 180 -72.95 -9.92 -10.89
CA ASN A 180 -74.24 -10.50 -11.25
C ASN A 180 -74.83 -11.40 -10.14
N LYS A 181 -74.23 -11.43 -8.94
CA LYS A 181 -74.61 -12.28 -7.80
C LYS A 181 -74.65 -13.79 -8.12
N ILE A 182 -73.83 -14.24 -9.07
CA ILE A 182 -73.75 -15.64 -9.49
C ILE A 182 -72.81 -16.45 -8.59
N VAL A 183 -71.81 -15.81 -7.99
CA VAL A 183 -70.86 -16.38 -7.03
C VAL A 183 -70.91 -15.61 -5.72
N SER A 184 -70.45 -16.23 -4.63
CA SER A 184 -70.40 -15.59 -3.31
C SER A 184 -69.24 -14.61 -3.17
N ASP A 185 -69.39 -13.61 -2.29
CA ASP A 185 -68.30 -12.68 -1.95
C ASP A 185 -67.06 -13.40 -1.41
N LYS A 186 -67.25 -14.54 -0.73
CA LYS A 186 -66.17 -15.38 -0.22
C LYS A 186 -65.34 -16.00 -1.35
N GLU A 187 -65.99 -16.53 -2.39
CA GLU A 187 -65.29 -17.11 -3.55
C GLU A 187 -64.53 -16.04 -4.33
N PHE A 188 -65.14 -14.85 -4.50
CA PHE A 188 -64.47 -13.72 -5.12
C PHE A 188 -63.23 -13.27 -4.32
N ALA A 189 -63.37 -13.11 -2.99
CA ALA A 189 -62.25 -12.74 -2.12
C ALA A 189 -61.10 -13.76 -2.15
N GLN A 190 -61.41 -15.06 -2.24
CA GLN A 190 -60.39 -16.09 -2.38
C GLN A 190 -59.64 -16.00 -3.72
N ALA A 191 -60.36 -15.75 -4.81
CA ALA A 191 -59.76 -15.56 -6.13
C ALA A 191 -58.87 -14.30 -6.17
N GLU A 192 -59.32 -13.20 -5.54
CA GLU A 192 -58.53 -11.98 -5.39
C GLU A 192 -57.24 -12.22 -4.58
N GLN A 193 -57.33 -12.90 -3.44
CA GLN A 193 -56.16 -13.25 -2.63
C GLN A 193 -55.15 -14.10 -3.43
N ASN A 194 -55.63 -15.10 -4.18
CA ASN A 194 -54.78 -15.96 -4.99
C ASN A 194 -54.09 -15.18 -6.12
N TYR A 195 -54.81 -14.26 -6.75
CA TYR A 195 -54.27 -13.36 -7.77
C TYR A 195 -53.18 -12.45 -7.18
N GLU A 196 -53.44 -11.81 -6.05
CA GLU A 196 -52.47 -10.91 -5.40
C GLU A 196 -51.20 -11.65 -4.97
N ASN A 197 -51.33 -12.86 -4.40
CA ASN A 197 -50.18 -13.69 -4.04
C ASN A 197 -49.34 -14.07 -5.27
N ALA A 198 -49.98 -14.48 -6.36
CA ALA A 198 -49.30 -14.83 -7.60
C ALA A 198 -48.64 -13.61 -8.27
N ARG A 199 -49.28 -12.44 -8.21
CA ARG A 199 -48.76 -11.17 -8.70
C ARG A 199 -47.49 -10.77 -7.95
N ILE A 200 -47.52 -10.74 -6.63
CA ILE A 200 -46.35 -10.42 -5.79
C ILE A 200 -45.19 -11.37 -6.10
N SER A 201 -45.48 -12.68 -6.20
CA SER A 201 -44.47 -13.69 -6.49
C SER A 201 -43.84 -13.52 -7.87
N TYR A 202 -44.64 -13.22 -8.89
CA TYR A 202 -44.15 -12.97 -10.24
C TYR A 202 -43.33 -11.66 -10.32
N GLU A 203 -43.83 -10.56 -9.75
CA GLU A 203 -43.14 -9.27 -9.74
C GLU A 203 -41.79 -9.33 -9.02
N ALA A 204 -41.69 -10.11 -7.93
CA ALA A 204 -40.45 -10.32 -7.20
C ALA A 204 -39.36 -11.01 -8.04
N LEU A 205 -39.78 -11.97 -8.88
CA LEU A 205 -38.87 -12.76 -9.71
C LEU A 205 -38.57 -12.08 -11.05
N SER A 206 -39.52 -11.34 -11.63
CA SER A 206 -39.42 -10.77 -12.97
C SER A 206 -38.53 -9.53 -13.05
N LYS A 207 -38.35 -8.78 -11.96
CA LYS A 207 -37.63 -7.49 -11.94
C LYS A 207 -36.21 -7.53 -12.51
N ASN A 208 -35.52 -8.67 -12.39
CA ASN A 208 -34.16 -8.84 -12.93
C ASN A 208 -34.06 -10.01 -13.93
N HIS A 209 -35.19 -10.48 -14.44
CA HIS A 209 -35.25 -11.57 -15.41
C HIS A 209 -35.10 -11.03 -16.84
N SER A 210 -34.28 -11.70 -17.63
CA SER A 210 -34.13 -11.47 -19.07
C SER A 210 -34.36 -12.76 -19.84
N ALA A 211 -34.52 -12.68 -21.17
CA ALA A 211 -34.67 -13.85 -22.04
C ALA A 211 -33.52 -14.87 -21.93
N ILE A 212 -32.40 -14.48 -21.32
CA ILE A 212 -31.16 -15.25 -21.20
C ILE A 212 -30.87 -15.67 -19.74
N GLY A 213 -31.76 -15.35 -18.80
CA GLY A 213 -31.60 -15.66 -17.36
C GLY A 213 -31.76 -14.45 -16.46
N GLN A 214 -31.52 -14.65 -15.16
CA GLN A 214 -31.60 -13.62 -14.11
C GLN A 214 -30.28 -12.87 -14.01
N ASN A 215 -30.32 -11.54 -14.12
CA ASN A 215 -29.16 -10.70 -13.90
C ASN A 215 -28.94 -10.48 -12.40
N ILE A 216 -27.73 -10.78 -11.94
CA ILE A 216 -27.22 -10.42 -10.61
C ILE A 216 -26.37 -9.16 -10.75
N THR A 217 -26.74 -8.13 -10.01
CA THR A 217 -26.13 -6.80 -10.08
C THR A 217 -25.28 -6.50 -8.85
N ALA A 218 -24.40 -5.52 -8.96
CA ALA A 218 -23.60 -5.03 -7.85
C ALA A 218 -24.51 -4.37 -6.79
N PRO A 219 -24.46 -4.83 -5.52
CA PRO A 219 -25.32 -4.27 -4.46
C PRO A 219 -24.92 -2.84 -4.08
N ILE A 220 -23.64 -2.51 -4.18
CA ILE A 220 -23.06 -1.20 -3.90
C ILE A 220 -22.17 -0.74 -5.05
N ALA A 221 -21.93 0.58 -5.17
CA ALA A 221 -20.90 1.10 -6.04
C ALA A 221 -19.51 0.87 -5.41
N GLY A 222 -18.48 0.57 -6.18
CA GLY A 222 -17.13 0.29 -5.69
C GLY A 222 -16.27 -0.41 -6.74
N TYR A 223 -15.49 -1.41 -6.29
CA TYR A 223 -14.63 -2.25 -7.13
C TYR A 223 -14.90 -3.73 -6.86
N VAL A 224 -14.81 -4.55 -7.89
CA VAL A 224 -14.86 -6.01 -7.75
C VAL A 224 -13.63 -6.46 -6.96
N LYS A 225 -13.84 -6.94 -5.73
CA LYS A 225 -12.77 -7.44 -4.86
C LYS A 225 -12.38 -8.86 -5.25
N SER A 226 -13.37 -9.72 -5.43
CA SER A 226 -13.16 -11.12 -5.79
C SER A 226 -14.35 -11.70 -6.54
N ILE A 227 -14.08 -12.64 -7.42
CA ILE A 227 -15.09 -13.43 -8.14
C ILE A 227 -15.04 -14.85 -7.59
N LEU A 228 -16.14 -15.31 -7.00
CA LEU A 228 -16.24 -16.56 -6.23
C LEU A 228 -16.77 -17.74 -7.06
N VAL A 229 -17.14 -17.50 -8.32
CA VAL A 229 -17.70 -18.48 -9.27
C VAL A 229 -17.06 -18.33 -10.65
N LYS A 230 -17.13 -19.38 -11.45
CA LYS A 230 -16.59 -19.43 -12.82
C LYS A 230 -17.72 -19.54 -13.86
N GLU A 231 -17.40 -19.21 -15.10
CA GLU A 231 -18.31 -19.44 -16.23
C GLU A 231 -18.69 -20.92 -16.29
N GLY A 232 -19.99 -21.21 -16.35
CA GLY A 232 -20.51 -22.57 -16.39
C GLY A 232 -20.74 -23.22 -15.02
N ASP A 233 -20.38 -22.58 -13.91
CA ASP A 233 -20.66 -23.12 -12.57
C ASP A 233 -22.18 -23.19 -12.32
N TYR A 234 -22.63 -24.27 -11.70
CA TYR A 234 -23.99 -24.35 -11.17
C TYR A 234 -24.05 -23.76 -9.77
N VAL A 235 -24.96 -22.82 -9.55
CA VAL A 235 -25.13 -22.11 -8.28
C VAL A 235 -26.50 -22.33 -7.67
N THR A 236 -26.57 -22.23 -6.35
CA THR A 236 -27.83 -22.33 -5.57
C THR A 236 -28.22 -20.98 -4.98
N ILE A 237 -29.49 -20.82 -4.60
CA ILE A 237 -30.00 -19.57 -4.01
C ILE A 237 -29.23 -19.25 -2.72
N GLY A 238 -28.75 -18.01 -2.60
CA GLY A 238 -27.94 -17.53 -1.48
C GLY A 238 -26.44 -17.76 -1.64
N GLN A 239 -26.00 -18.48 -2.67
CA GLN A 239 -24.58 -18.70 -2.92
C GLN A 239 -23.87 -17.39 -3.29
N PRO A 240 -22.76 -17.03 -2.61
CA PRO A 240 -21.91 -15.90 -2.97
C PRO A 240 -21.33 -16.01 -4.39
N LEU A 241 -21.41 -14.93 -5.17
CA LEU A 241 -20.93 -14.89 -6.55
C LEU A 241 -19.78 -13.91 -6.74
N VAL A 242 -19.96 -12.67 -6.31
CA VAL A 242 -18.99 -11.58 -6.50
C VAL A 242 -18.97 -10.71 -5.26
N SER A 243 -17.78 -10.41 -4.75
CA SER A 243 -17.61 -9.43 -3.68
C SER A 243 -17.25 -8.06 -4.27
N VAL A 244 -17.93 -7.02 -3.80
CA VAL A 244 -17.69 -5.62 -4.18
C VAL A 244 -17.27 -4.84 -2.94
N THR A 245 -16.19 -4.08 -3.04
CA THR A 245 -15.66 -3.24 -1.94
C THR A 245 -15.57 -1.78 -2.34
N GLN A 246 -15.81 -0.88 -1.39
CA GLN A 246 -15.63 0.56 -1.55
C GLN A 246 -14.24 1.05 -1.10
N ASN A 247 -13.57 0.30 -0.22
CA ASN A 247 -12.29 0.68 0.39
C ASN A 247 -12.28 2.13 0.91
N ARG A 248 -13.37 2.66 1.47
CA ARG A 248 -13.43 4.06 1.95
C ARG A 248 -12.86 4.21 3.35
N ARG A 249 -13.03 3.20 4.20
CA ARG A 249 -12.42 3.11 5.52
C ARG A 249 -11.48 1.92 5.55
N LEU A 250 -10.29 2.14 6.10
CA LEU A 250 -9.28 1.11 6.27
C LEU A 250 -8.78 1.11 7.71
N PHE A 251 -8.24 -0.03 8.13
CA PHE A 251 -7.52 -0.14 9.39
C PHE A 251 -6.02 -0.16 9.13
N LEU A 252 -5.27 0.64 9.86
CA LEU A 252 -3.82 0.47 9.96
C LEU A 252 -3.53 -0.33 11.22
N ARG A 253 -3.05 -1.56 11.07
CA ARG A 253 -2.63 -2.41 12.18
C ARG A 253 -1.11 -2.45 12.26
N ALA A 254 -0.55 -1.72 13.21
CA ALA A 254 0.88 -1.71 13.50
C ALA A 254 1.22 -2.84 14.49
N GLU A 255 2.32 -3.55 14.25
CA GLU A 255 2.80 -4.62 15.12
C GLU A 255 3.94 -4.05 15.98
N VAL A 256 3.71 -3.81 17.28
CA VAL A 256 4.67 -3.08 18.13
C VAL A 256 5.39 -4.01 19.07
N SER A 257 6.72 -3.98 19.11
CA SER A 257 7.50 -4.80 20.04
C SER A 257 7.09 -4.55 21.50
N GLU A 258 6.95 -5.62 22.29
CA GLU A 258 6.61 -5.57 23.72
C GLU A 258 7.49 -4.62 24.55
N LYS A 259 8.74 -4.38 24.13
CA LYS A 259 9.62 -3.41 24.81
C LYS A 259 9.00 -2.00 24.92
N TYR A 260 8.09 -1.66 24.00
CA TYR A 260 7.37 -0.40 24.00
C TYR A 260 6.00 -0.45 24.68
N TYR A 261 5.60 -1.58 25.26
CA TYR A 261 4.32 -1.74 25.94
C TYR A 261 4.00 -0.63 26.94
N PRO A 262 4.95 -0.17 27.80
CA PRO A 262 4.70 0.92 28.73
C PRO A 262 4.32 2.25 28.06
N TYR A 263 4.68 2.45 26.79
CA TYR A 263 4.44 3.68 26.03
C TYR A 263 3.25 3.57 25.07
N LEU A 264 2.59 2.41 24.94
CA LEU A 264 1.48 2.27 23.99
C LEU A 264 0.30 3.18 24.32
N HIS A 265 0.09 3.45 25.61
CA HIS A 265 -1.01 4.31 26.08
C HIS A 265 -0.80 5.79 25.75
N THR A 266 0.43 6.21 25.41
CA THR A 266 0.74 7.61 25.02
C THR A 266 0.67 7.83 23.51
N ILE A 267 0.44 6.76 22.73
CA ILE A 267 0.26 6.86 21.28
C ILE A 267 -1.06 7.57 20.98
N SER A 268 -0.99 8.62 20.18
CA SER A 268 -2.15 9.44 19.80
C SER A 268 -2.48 9.35 18.31
N SER A 269 -1.49 9.07 17.46
CA SER A 269 -1.62 9.03 16.01
C SER A 269 -0.52 8.17 15.40
N ALA A 270 -0.52 8.04 14.08
CA ALA A 270 0.57 7.45 13.32
C ALA A 270 0.76 8.13 11.97
N ASN A 271 1.96 8.00 11.41
CA ASN A 271 2.18 8.14 9.97
C ASN A 271 2.54 6.77 9.42
N PHE A 272 2.34 6.55 8.12
CA PHE A 272 2.78 5.31 7.48
C PHE A 272 3.28 5.55 6.06
N GLN A 273 4.22 4.73 5.60
CA GLN A 273 4.77 4.78 4.27
C GLN A 273 4.45 3.50 3.51
N THR A 274 3.89 3.65 2.31
CA THR A 274 3.60 2.51 1.44
C THR A 274 4.78 2.20 0.50
N PRO A 275 5.12 0.92 0.30
CA PRO A 275 6.31 0.53 -0.47
C PRO A 275 6.17 0.77 -1.99
N TYR A 276 4.94 0.87 -2.50
CA TYR A 276 4.70 0.96 -3.95
C TYR A 276 4.81 2.37 -4.53
N ASN A 277 4.80 3.42 -3.69
CA ASN A 277 4.95 4.81 -4.15
C ASN A 277 5.84 5.66 -3.23
N ASN A 278 6.40 5.07 -2.15
CA ASN A 278 7.21 5.74 -1.14
C ASN A 278 6.56 7.00 -0.53
N LYS A 279 5.24 7.15 -0.63
CA LYS A 279 4.50 8.28 -0.07
C LYS A 279 4.24 8.04 1.41
N VAL A 280 4.46 9.07 2.20
CA VAL A 280 4.12 9.09 3.62
C VAL A 280 2.72 9.66 3.79
N TYR A 281 1.86 8.91 4.47
CA TYR A 281 0.51 9.31 4.81
C TYR A 281 0.43 9.64 6.28
N GLU A 282 -0.08 10.83 6.59
CA GLU A 282 -0.33 11.28 7.96
C GLU A 282 -1.75 10.89 8.35
N LEU A 283 -1.94 10.06 9.38
CA LEU A 283 -3.28 9.62 9.77
C LEU A 283 -4.18 10.79 10.15
N GLN A 284 -3.64 11.84 10.78
CA GLN A 284 -4.42 13.04 11.12
C GLN A 284 -5.06 13.69 9.88
N ALA A 285 -4.37 13.72 8.74
CA ALA A 285 -4.88 14.27 7.48
C ALA A 285 -5.91 13.34 6.78
N LEU A 286 -6.01 12.10 7.25
CA LEU A 286 -6.94 11.08 6.79
C LEU A 286 -8.06 10.80 7.81
N ASN A 287 -8.35 11.75 8.70
CA ASN A 287 -9.33 11.59 9.80
C ASN A 287 -9.06 10.34 10.65
N GLY A 288 -7.78 9.98 10.80
CA GLY A 288 -7.36 8.77 11.45
C GLY A 288 -7.53 8.86 12.97
N LYS A 289 -7.99 7.77 13.57
CA LYS A 289 -8.19 7.65 15.01
C LYS A 289 -7.68 6.31 15.52
N LEU A 290 -7.09 6.33 16.72
CA LEU A 290 -6.72 5.12 17.42
C LEU A 290 -8.00 4.37 17.84
N LEU A 291 -8.14 3.11 17.42
CA LEU A 291 -9.25 2.24 17.84
C LEU A 291 -8.88 1.43 19.07
N SER A 292 -7.67 0.88 19.09
CA SER A 292 -7.21 -0.02 20.15
C SER A 292 -5.70 -0.19 20.14
N PHE A 293 -5.17 -0.53 21.31
CA PHE A 293 -3.87 -1.17 21.46
C PHE A 293 -4.09 -2.49 22.21
N GLY A 294 -3.40 -3.55 21.79
CA GLY A 294 -3.52 -4.88 22.37
C GLY A 294 -3.11 -4.89 23.85
N LYS A 295 -3.80 -5.72 24.64
CA LYS A 295 -3.44 -5.98 26.05
C LYS A 295 -2.68 -7.29 26.25
N THR A 296 -2.49 -8.03 25.16
CA THR A 296 -1.75 -9.28 25.08
C THR A 296 -0.90 -9.21 23.82
N ALA A 297 0.28 -9.80 23.86
CA ALA A 297 0.98 -10.12 22.62
C ALA A 297 0.29 -11.30 21.93
N GLY A 298 0.45 -11.40 20.61
CA GLY A 298 -0.17 -12.49 19.85
C GLY A 298 0.35 -13.86 20.27
N ASP A 299 -0.43 -14.91 20.04
CA ASP A 299 0.03 -16.30 20.25
C ASP A 299 1.32 -16.52 19.45
N ASN A 300 2.42 -16.81 20.15
CA ASN A 300 3.75 -17.00 19.56
C ASN A 300 4.38 -15.74 18.90
N SER A 301 3.99 -14.54 19.34
CA SER A 301 4.51 -13.25 18.85
C SER A 301 4.95 -12.35 20.01
N PHE A 302 6.09 -11.68 19.88
CA PHE A 302 6.55 -10.63 20.81
C PHE A 302 6.05 -9.22 20.42
N TYR A 303 4.95 -9.18 19.66
CA TYR A 303 4.35 -7.96 19.15
C TYR A 303 2.94 -7.77 19.68
N VAL A 304 2.64 -6.52 20.03
CA VAL A 304 1.36 -6.03 20.50
C VAL A 304 0.74 -5.17 19.39
N PRO A 305 -0.46 -5.51 18.91
CA PRO A 305 -1.06 -4.78 17.79
C PRO A 305 -1.60 -3.42 18.25
N VAL A 306 -1.37 -2.38 17.47
CA VAL A 306 -1.98 -1.05 17.63
C VAL A 306 -2.78 -0.76 16.36
N THR A 307 -4.09 -0.57 16.50
CA THR A 307 -5.02 -0.46 15.37
C THR A 307 -5.61 0.94 15.29
N PHE A 308 -5.49 1.55 14.12
CA PHE A 308 -6.13 2.82 13.78
C PHE A 308 -7.18 2.60 12.68
N GLU A 309 -8.24 3.40 12.67
CA GLU A 309 -9.13 3.55 11.52
C GLU A 309 -8.83 4.87 10.83
N PHE A 310 -8.88 4.90 9.49
CA PHE A 310 -8.73 6.13 8.72
C PHE A 310 -9.55 6.10 7.42
N ASP A 311 -9.82 7.30 6.89
CA ASP A 311 -10.51 7.49 5.62
C ASP A 311 -9.50 7.34 4.47
N ASN A 312 -9.77 6.39 3.58
CA ASN A 312 -8.99 6.18 2.38
C ASN A 312 -9.56 6.99 1.22
N LYS A 313 -8.75 7.89 0.67
CA LYS A 313 -9.08 8.74 -0.48
C LYS A 313 -8.81 8.05 -1.83
N GLY A 314 -8.69 6.72 -1.82
CA GLY A 314 -8.48 5.89 -3.02
C GLY A 314 -7.03 5.58 -3.37
N GLU A 315 -6.07 6.01 -2.55
CA GLU A 315 -4.63 5.84 -2.83
C GLU A 315 -3.99 4.68 -2.03
N VAL A 316 -4.69 4.17 -1.02
CA VAL A 316 -4.20 3.11 -0.13
C VAL A 316 -4.90 1.79 -0.45
N ILE A 317 -4.08 0.75 -0.66
CA ILE A 317 -4.57 -0.59 -1.02
C ILE A 317 -4.64 -1.47 0.24
N PRO A 318 -5.81 -2.02 0.61
CA PRO A 318 -5.90 -3.01 1.68
C PRO A 318 -5.05 -4.24 1.38
N GLY A 319 -4.48 -4.83 2.42
CA GLY A 319 -3.54 -5.96 2.36
C GLY A 319 -2.07 -5.54 2.32
N SER A 320 -1.78 -4.27 2.01
CA SER A 320 -0.40 -3.77 1.90
C SER A 320 0.33 -3.79 3.25
N PHE A 321 1.57 -4.28 3.24
CA PHE A 321 2.52 -4.06 4.34
C PHE A 321 3.10 -2.66 4.22
N VAL A 322 3.21 -1.97 5.36
CA VAL A 322 3.65 -0.57 5.42
C VAL A 322 4.63 -0.37 6.57
N GLU A 323 5.53 0.59 6.39
CA GLU A 323 6.33 1.12 7.49
C GLU A 323 5.45 2.08 8.29
N VAL A 324 5.46 1.98 9.62
CA VAL A 324 4.60 2.76 10.51
C VAL A 324 5.45 3.55 11.50
N PHE A 325 5.11 4.81 11.65
CA PHE A 325 5.71 5.76 12.58
C PHE A 325 4.64 6.13 13.61
N LEU A 326 4.62 5.45 14.75
CA LEU A 326 3.64 5.70 15.80
C LEU A 326 4.03 6.96 16.58
N LEU A 327 3.10 7.91 16.63
CA LEU A 327 3.30 9.24 17.20
C LEU A 327 2.82 9.23 18.66
N SER A 328 3.76 9.43 19.56
CA SER A 328 3.59 9.36 21.01
C SER A 328 3.66 10.76 21.64
N SER A 329 4.13 10.84 22.88
CA SER A 329 4.26 12.06 23.69
C SER A 329 4.93 13.22 22.92
N PRO A 330 4.43 14.46 23.07
CA PRO A 330 5.05 15.62 22.46
C PRO A 330 6.44 15.89 23.05
N MET A 331 7.29 16.49 22.22
CA MET A 331 8.62 16.99 22.56
C MET A 331 8.68 18.46 22.16
N GLU A 332 8.93 19.34 23.12
CA GLU A 332 9.03 20.77 22.87
C GLU A 332 10.44 21.17 22.43
N ASN A 333 10.53 22.29 21.70
CA ASN A 333 11.80 22.92 21.30
C ASN A 333 12.76 22.00 20.55
N VAL A 334 12.25 21.22 19.59
CA VAL A 334 13.05 20.27 18.80
C VAL A 334 13.44 20.89 17.46
N ILE A 335 14.73 20.82 17.11
CA ILE A 335 15.19 21.07 15.75
C ILE A 335 14.83 19.84 14.91
N SER A 336 13.99 20.02 13.92
CA SER A 336 13.62 18.96 12.98
C SER A 336 13.67 19.48 11.54
N LEU A 337 14.03 18.59 10.63
CA LEU A 337 14.12 18.89 9.20
C LEU A 337 13.26 17.94 8.39
N PRO A 338 12.66 18.38 7.27
CA PRO A 338 12.05 17.49 6.31
C PRO A 338 13.03 16.40 5.90
N ARG A 339 12.56 15.16 5.72
CA ARG A 339 13.41 14.04 5.28
C ARG A 339 14.12 14.33 3.95
N THR A 340 13.53 15.19 3.11
CA THR A 340 14.09 15.68 1.84
C THR A 340 15.30 16.59 1.99
N ALA A 341 15.57 17.10 3.20
CA ALA A 341 16.75 17.90 3.53
C ALA A 341 18.00 17.05 3.76
N LEU A 342 17.82 15.75 4.04
CA LEU A 342 18.91 14.86 4.41
C LEU A 342 19.45 14.10 3.20
N THR A 343 20.77 13.98 3.14
CA THR A 343 21.47 13.01 2.30
C THR A 343 22.21 12.02 3.19
N GLU A 344 22.37 10.78 2.71
CA GLU A 344 23.07 9.72 3.42
C GLU A 344 24.27 9.27 2.60
N GLU A 345 25.43 9.17 3.23
CA GLU A 345 26.64 8.61 2.65
C GLU A 345 27.28 7.65 3.65
N GLN A 346 27.35 6.37 3.30
CA GLN A 346 27.96 5.32 4.13
C GLN A 346 27.39 5.25 5.57
N GLY A 347 26.10 5.55 5.74
CA GLY A 347 25.41 5.57 7.04
C GLY A 347 25.59 6.86 7.85
N ILE A 348 26.31 7.85 7.31
CA ILE A 348 26.44 9.19 7.90
C ILE A 348 25.43 10.12 7.21
N TYR A 349 24.71 10.89 8.00
CA TYR A 349 23.70 11.83 7.51
C TYR A 349 24.28 13.24 7.38
N PHE A 350 23.93 13.91 6.29
CA PHE A 350 24.35 15.26 5.98
C PHE A 350 23.15 16.14 5.64
N VAL A 351 23.30 17.43 5.88
CA VAL A 351 22.43 18.50 5.39
C VAL A 351 23.29 19.56 4.72
N TYR A 352 22.65 20.51 4.05
CA TYR A 352 23.35 21.61 3.39
C TYR A 352 22.90 22.94 4.01
N LEU A 353 23.84 23.62 4.66
CA LEU A 353 23.64 24.97 5.17
C LEU A 353 23.82 25.96 4.02
N GLN A 354 22.90 26.90 3.85
CA GLN A 354 23.07 27.99 2.91
C GLN A 354 23.83 29.13 3.61
N LEU A 355 25.04 29.43 3.12
CA LEU A 355 25.90 30.47 3.67
C LEU A 355 25.53 31.84 3.08
N ASP A 356 25.32 31.91 1.77
CA ASP A 356 24.88 33.10 1.03
C ASP A 356 23.95 32.74 -0.14
N GLU A 357 23.79 33.61 -1.16
CA GLU A 357 22.89 33.34 -2.29
C GLU A 357 23.31 32.14 -3.15
N GLU A 358 24.60 31.80 -3.18
CA GLU A 358 25.17 30.78 -4.07
C GLU A 358 26.04 29.74 -3.33
N GLY A 359 26.54 30.08 -2.14
CA GLY A 359 27.39 29.26 -1.29
C GLY A 359 26.60 28.35 -0.35
N TYR A 360 26.95 27.06 -0.36
CA TYR A 360 26.40 26.04 0.51
C TYR A 360 27.51 25.27 1.22
N LYS A 361 27.28 24.87 2.46
CA LYS A 361 28.20 24.03 3.22
C LYS A 361 27.57 22.69 3.52
N LYS A 362 28.27 21.60 3.18
CA LYS A 362 27.89 20.26 3.62
C LYS A 362 28.16 20.13 5.11
N GLN A 363 27.14 19.76 5.88
CA GLN A 363 27.20 19.68 7.32
C GLN A 363 26.75 18.30 7.77
N GLU A 364 27.63 17.59 8.46
CA GLU A 364 27.29 16.33 9.11
C GLU A 364 26.30 16.57 10.25
N VAL A 365 25.32 15.69 10.38
CA VAL A 365 24.28 15.74 11.43
C VAL A 365 24.09 14.39 12.09
N THR A 366 23.81 14.41 13.39
CA THR A 366 23.28 13.24 14.09
C THR A 366 21.75 13.32 14.10
N VAL A 367 21.10 12.28 13.58
CA VAL A 367 19.63 12.19 13.51
C VAL A 367 19.05 11.47 14.72
N GLY A 368 17.83 11.85 15.10
CA GLY A 368 17.05 11.26 16.19
C GLY A 368 15.79 10.59 15.69
N ALA A 369 14.66 10.87 16.34
CA ALA A 369 13.36 10.33 15.96
C ALA A 369 12.94 10.78 14.54
N ASP A 370 12.45 9.84 13.73
CA ASP A 370 11.97 10.05 12.36
C ASP A 370 10.48 9.68 12.30
N ASN A 371 9.62 10.64 11.94
CA ASN A 371 8.17 10.42 11.81
C ASN A 371 7.73 10.12 10.36
N GLY A 372 8.68 9.83 9.48
CA GLY A 372 8.51 9.59 8.05
C GLY A 372 8.57 10.87 7.21
N LYS A 373 8.09 12.00 7.76
CA LYS A 373 8.03 13.31 7.08
C LYS A 373 9.18 14.21 7.48
N ASN A 374 9.40 14.34 8.79
CA ASN A 374 10.44 15.13 9.40
C ASN A 374 11.29 14.24 10.32
N VAL A 375 12.58 14.57 10.37
CA VAL A 375 13.59 13.89 11.18
C VAL A 375 14.11 14.87 12.22
N GLN A 376 14.14 14.45 13.48
CA GLN A 376 14.78 15.19 14.55
C GLN A 376 16.29 15.26 14.31
N ILE A 377 16.88 16.43 14.53
CA ILE A 377 18.32 16.65 14.48
C ILE A 377 18.84 16.82 15.91
N LEU A 378 19.72 15.92 16.33
CA LEU A 378 20.32 15.92 17.67
C LEU A 378 21.57 16.81 17.72
N SER A 379 22.31 16.92 16.62
CA SER A 379 23.51 17.76 16.50
C SER A 379 23.79 18.14 15.04
N GLY A 380 24.60 19.18 14.85
CA GLY A 380 25.04 19.65 13.52
C GLY A 380 24.24 20.82 12.94
N VAL A 381 23.05 21.11 13.47
CA VAL A 381 22.22 22.27 13.06
C VAL A 381 21.77 23.02 14.31
N LYS A 382 21.75 24.35 14.24
CA LYS A 382 21.33 25.26 15.30
C LYS A 382 20.10 26.06 14.88
N ALA A 383 19.36 26.58 15.86
CA ALA A 383 18.31 27.54 15.61
C ALA A 383 18.88 28.79 14.92
N GLY A 384 18.22 29.26 13.87
CA GLY A 384 18.67 30.37 13.03
C GLY A 384 19.50 29.95 11.81
N ASP A 385 19.99 28.72 11.75
CA ASP A 385 20.70 28.23 10.56
C ASP A 385 19.75 28.17 9.36
N ARG A 386 20.23 28.57 8.19
CA ARG A 386 19.48 28.45 6.94
C ARG A 386 19.83 27.12 6.29
N VAL A 387 18.88 26.19 6.22
CA VAL A 387 19.11 24.82 5.75
C VAL A 387 18.30 24.52 4.50
N VAL A 388 18.91 23.84 3.54
CA VAL A 388 18.23 23.34 2.34
C VAL A 388 17.20 22.28 2.72
N THR A 389 15.92 22.61 2.57
CA THR A 389 14.77 21.74 2.91
C THR A 389 14.23 20.95 1.73
N GLU A 390 14.41 21.45 0.51
CA GLU A 390 14.10 20.76 -0.76
C GLU A 390 15.31 20.87 -1.69
N GLY A 391 15.59 19.83 -2.47
CA GLY A 391 16.68 19.84 -3.44
C GLY A 391 18.08 19.53 -2.89
N ALA A 392 18.20 18.94 -1.70
CA ALA A 392 19.49 18.61 -1.07
C ALA A 392 20.37 17.71 -1.97
N TYR A 393 19.76 16.79 -2.72
CA TYR A 393 20.47 15.92 -3.67
C TYR A 393 21.11 16.71 -4.82
N GLN A 394 20.45 17.78 -5.29
CA GLN A 394 20.95 18.64 -6.36
C GLN A 394 22.15 19.45 -5.88
N VAL A 395 22.11 19.96 -4.64
CA VAL A 395 23.27 20.61 -3.99
C VAL A 395 24.43 19.62 -3.85
N ARG A 396 24.15 18.37 -3.46
CA ARG A 396 25.16 17.30 -3.42
C ARG A 396 25.82 17.03 -4.78
N LEU A 397 25.04 17.01 -5.86
CA LEU A 397 25.59 16.78 -7.20
C LEU A 397 26.50 17.92 -7.65
N ALA A 398 26.17 19.16 -7.28
CA ALA A 398 27.00 20.32 -7.56
C ALA A 398 28.37 20.21 -6.85
N SER A 399 28.40 19.71 -5.61
CA SER A 399 29.67 19.51 -4.88
C SER A 399 30.60 18.51 -5.55
N ALA A 400 30.05 17.47 -6.19
CA ALA A 400 30.85 16.49 -6.93
C ALA A 400 31.38 17.03 -8.26
N SER A 401 30.64 17.95 -8.89
CA SER A 401 31.01 18.56 -10.18
C SER A 401 32.10 19.63 -10.03
N ASN A 402 32.11 20.36 -8.91
CA ASN A 402 33.15 21.33 -8.57
C ASN A 402 34.46 20.66 -8.09
N ALA A 403 34.44 19.35 -7.81
CA ALA A 403 35.59 18.58 -7.35
C ALA A 403 36.46 17.98 -8.48
N ILE A 404 36.16 18.26 -9.75
CA ILE A 404 37.05 17.90 -10.88
C ILE A 404 38.02 19.06 -11.08
N PRO A 405 39.33 18.92 -10.78
CA PRO A 405 40.31 19.92 -11.14
C PRO A 405 40.28 20.09 -12.66
N ALA A 406 40.15 21.32 -13.12
CA ALA A 406 40.39 21.65 -14.52
C ALA A 406 41.87 21.39 -14.84
N HIS A 407 42.23 20.15 -15.15
CA HIS A 407 43.43 19.89 -15.93
C HIS A 407 43.12 20.25 -17.37
N SER A 408 43.36 21.52 -17.70
CA SER A 408 43.51 21.97 -19.07
C SER A 408 44.75 21.28 -19.66
N HIS A 409 44.54 20.28 -20.50
CA HIS A 409 45.51 20.00 -21.56
C HIS A 409 44.99 20.65 -22.83
N GLU A 410 45.59 21.79 -23.14
CA GLU A 410 45.61 22.34 -24.48
C GLU A 410 46.66 21.55 -25.28
N HIS A 411 46.24 20.88 -26.35
CA HIS A 411 47.12 20.36 -27.39
C HIS A 411 46.46 20.53 -28.76
#